data_AF-A0A6A5UL83-F1
#
_entry.id   AF-A0A6A5UL83-F1
#
_cell.length_a   1.000
_cell.length_b   1.000
_cell.length_c   1.000
_cell.angle_alpha   90.00
_cell.angle_beta   90.00
_cell.angle_gamma   90.00
#
_symmetry.space_group_name_H-M   'P 1'
#
loop_
_entity.id
_entity.type
_entity.pdbx_description
1 polymer ?
#
loop_
_entity_poly.entity_id
_entity_poly.type
_entity_poly.pdbx_seq_one_letter_code
_entity_poly.pdbx_strand_id
1 'polypeptide(L)'
;MPSSVELDAIDKLALMPLTYWDTDSDDDIEDEPEPEEHSYFSGTACTIQFLRTRREDTRLSIRNIVIREDQQSLGDMASHARGLIPYCRENSKLYLKIKIDVWHALLLQRWPEDPQVIYRFSMLATVAKWLREASMLSSEGMPPGQCILRFQQSHICYSYFGTV
;
A
#
# COMPACT_ATOMS: atom_id res chain seq x y z
N MET A 1 4.62 20.64 7.51
CA MET A 1 5.45 19.96 6.49
C MET A 1 6.58 19.26 7.20
N PRO A 2 6.95 18.03 6.82
CA PRO A 2 8.13 17.36 7.37
C PRO A 2 9.40 18.16 7.08
N SER A 3 10.35 18.12 8.00
CA SER A 3 11.65 18.78 7.90
C SER A 3 12.56 18.10 6.87
N SER A 4 13.59 18.81 6.40
CA SER A 4 14.57 18.25 5.45
C SER A 4 15.28 17.00 5.98
N VAL A 5 15.48 16.91 7.30
CA VAL A 5 16.08 15.76 7.98
C VAL A 5 15.14 14.56 7.98
N GLU A 6 13.84 14.79 8.17
CA GLU A 6 12.83 13.71 8.10
C GLU A 6 12.68 13.18 6.68
N LEU A 7 12.77 14.04 5.67
CA LEU A 7 12.74 13.63 4.25
C LEU A 7 13.98 12.82 3.86
N ASP A 8 15.18 13.21 4.31
CA ASP A 8 16.42 12.47 4.07
C ASP A 8 16.42 11.09 4.75
N ALA A 9 15.84 10.98 5.95
CA ALA A 9 15.66 9.70 6.62
C ALA A 9 14.68 8.78 5.87
N ILE A 10 13.58 9.34 5.34
CA ILE A 10 12.61 8.59 4.52
C ILE A 10 13.24 8.13 3.21
N ASP A 11 14.02 8.98 2.55
CA ASP A 11 14.71 8.63 1.29
C ASP A 11 15.71 7.50 1.49
N LYS A 12 16.49 7.53 2.59
CA LYS A 12 17.43 6.43 2.93
C LYS A 12 16.72 5.11 3.18
N LEU A 13 15.56 5.13 3.82
CA LEU A 13 14.75 3.92 4.07
C LEU A 13 14.09 3.40 2.78
N ALA A 14 13.66 4.29 1.90
CA ALA A 14 13.01 3.93 0.62
C ALA A 14 14.01 3.45 -0.46
N LEU A 15 15.29 3.76 -0.30
CA LEU A 15 16.39 3.33 -1.19
C LEU A 15 17.12 2.08 -0.69
N MET A 16 16.73 1.51 0.47
CA MET A 16 17.26 0.22 0.88
C MET A 16 16.88 -0.83 -0.16
N PRO A 17 17.85 -1.60 -0.72
CA PRO A 17 17.55 -2.62 -1.71
C PRO A 17 16.62 -3.68 -1.10
N LEU A 18 15.46 -3.90 -1.71
CA LEU A 18 14.62 -5.08 -1.45
C LEU A 18 15.27 -6.37 -1.99
N THR A 19 16.48 -6.29 -2.55
CA THR A 19 17.17 -7.35 -3.29
C THR A 19 18.01 -8.28 -2.38
N TYR A 20 17.69 -8.38 -1.10
CA TYR A 20 18.37 -9.35 -0.21
C TYR A 20 17.76 -10.76 -0.31
N TRP A 21 16.91 -11.03 -1.31
CA TRP A 21 16.25 -12.33 -1.49
C TRP A 21 16.74 -13.14 -2.70
N ASP A 22 17.89 -12.78 -3.29
CA ASP A 22 18.64 -13.72 -4.16
C ASP A 22 19.67 -14.44 -3.29
N THR A 23 19.21 -15.40 -2.49
CA THR A 23 20.09 -16.46 -1.99
C THR A 23 19.76 -17.72 -2.76
N ASP A 24 20.54 -17.97 -3.81
CA ASP A 24 20.70 -19.28 -4.43
C ASP A 24 20.93 -20.30 -3.31
N SER A 25 19.88 -21.01 -2.94
CA SER A 25 19.93 -22.12 -2.00
C SER A 25 19.49 -23.33 -2.80
N ASP A 26 20.47 -23.98 -3.43
CA ASP A 26 20.34 -25.27 -4.11
C ASP A 26 20.09 -26.38 -3.08
N ASP A 27 18.90 -26.41 -2.48
CA ASP A 27 18.46 -27.56 -1.69
C ASP A 27 17.22 -28.18 -2.35
N ASP A 28 17.34 -29.46 -2.68
CA ASP A 28 16.31 -30.31 -3.29
C ASP A 28 15.06 -30.37 -2.39
N ILE A 29 14.06 -29.52 -2.66
CA ILE A 29 12.76 -29.54 -1.98
C ILE A 29 11.77 -30.36 -2.82
N GLU A 30 11.28 -31.47 -2.25
CA GLU A 30 10.19 -32.28 -2.80
C GLU A 30 8.97 -31.38 -3.11
N ASP A 31 8.33 -31.62 -4.27
CA ASP A 31 7.17 -30.88 -4.82
C ASP A 31 6.00 -30.78 -3.81
N GLU A 32 6.08 -29.90 -2.81
CA GLU A 32 4.90 -29.42 -2.10
C GLU A 32 4.09 -28.54 -3.06
N PRO A 33 2.77 -28.73 -3.17
CA PRO A 33 1.95 -27.91 -4.06
C PRO A 33 2.08 -26.46 -3.63
N GLU A 34 2.63 -25.62 -4.51
CA GLU A 34 2.72 -24.18 -4.28
C GLU A 34 1.33 -23.67 -3.87
N PRO A 35 1.20 -22.97 -2.72
CA PRO A 35 -0.07 -22.42 -2.32
C PRO A 35 -0.55 -21.49 -3.42
N GLU A 36 -1.81 -21.65 -3.87
CA GLU A 36 -2.42 -20.79 -4.89
C GLU A 36 -2.27 -19.31 -4.44
N GLU A 37 -1.29 -18.60 -5.00
CA GLU A 37 -1.03 -17.19 -4.69
C GLU A 37 -2.20 -16.36 -5.24
N HIS A 38 -3.24 -16.17 -4.42
CA HIS A 38 -4.34 -15.27 -4.73
C HIS A 38 -3.84 -13.83 -4.74
N SER A 39 -3.51 -13.37 -5.94
CA SER A 39 -3.06 -12.01 -6.21
C SER A 39 -4.25 -11.05 -6.27
N TYR A 40 -4.31 -10.05 -5.39
CA TYR A 40 -5.35 -9.02 -5.41
C TYR A 40 -4.94 -7.79 -6.25
N PHE A 41 -5.94 -7.07 -6.75
CA PHE A 41 -5.76 -5.70 -7.26
C PHE A 41 -5.86 -4.71 -6.12
N SER A 42 -4.97 -3.72 -6.13
CA SER A 42 -5.01 -2.65 -5.13
C SER A 42 -6.34 -1.91 -5.18
N GLY A 43 -6.88 -1.56 -4.01
CA GLY A 43 -8.12 -0.81 -3.91
C GLY A 43 -8.03 0.52 -4.66
N THR A 44 -6.83 1.11 -4.70
CA THR A 44 -6.52 2.30 -5.49
C THR A 44 -6.64 2.05 -6.99
N ALA A 45 -6.06 0.97 -7.51
CA ALA A 45 -6.17 0.60 -8.92
C ALA A 45 -7.63 0.35 -9.33
N CYS A 46 -8.38 -0.37 -8.49
CA CYS A 46 -9.82 -0.58 -8.68
C CYS A 46 -10.60 0.74 -8.70
N THR A 47 -10.24 1.69 -7.84
CA THR A 47 -10.87 3.02 -7.78
C THR A 47 -10.59 3.83 -9.04
N ILE A 48 -9.34 3.84 -9.51
CA ILE A 48 -8.97 4.50 -10.77
C ILE A 48 -9.78 3.92 -11.93
N GLN A 49 -9.89 2.59 -11.99
CA GLN A 49 -10.67 1.92 -13.01
C GLN A 49 -12.16 2.28 -12.92
N PHE A 50 -12.72 2.29 -11.72
CA PHE A 50 -14.09 2.71 -11.48
C PHE A 50 -14.33 4.13 -12.01
N LEU A 51 -13.52 5.10 -11.59
CA LEU A 51 -13.62 6.50 -12.02
C LEU A 51 -13.47 6.63 -13.54
N ARG A 52 -12.50 5.94 -14.13
CA ARG A 52 -12.27 5.92 -15.59
C ARG A 52 -13.51 5.50 -16.38
N THR A 53 -14.30 4.56 -15.85
CA THR A 53 -15.52 4.05 -16.53
C THR A 53 -16.76 4.91 -16.26
N ARG A 54 -16.73 5.87 -15.35
CA ARG A 54 -17.88 6.74 -15.07
C ARG A 54 -17.91 7.93 -16.03
N ARG A 55 -19.12 8.40 -16.35
CA ARG A 55 -19.33 9.69 -17.04
C ARG A 55 -18.87 10.85 -16.16
N GLU A 56 -18.49 11.95 -16.78
CA GLU A 56 -18.00 13.15 -16.10
C GLU A 56 -18.97 13.66 -15.03
N ASP A 57 -20.27 13.79 -15.34
CA ASP A 57 -21.29 14.23 -14.37
C ASP A 57 -21.30 13.37 -13.09
N THR A 58 -21.10 12.06 -13.24
CA THR A 58 -21.02 11.12 -12.11
C THR A 58 -19.71 11.30 -11.34
N ARG A 59 -18.57 11.49 -12.03
CA ARG A 59 -17.30 11.76 -11.35
C ARG A 59 -17.37 13.06 -10.56
N LEU A 60 -17.96 14.10 -11.14
CA LEU A 60 -18.18 15.41 -10.55
C LEU A 60 -19.25 15.42 -9.46
N SER A 61 -20.09 14.38 -9.33
CA SER A 61 -21.05 14.27 -8.22
C SER A 61 -20.47 13.55 -6.99
N ILE A 62 -19.45 12.71 -7.17
CA ILE A 62 -18.80 12.00 -6.07
C ILE A 62 -18.06 13.00 -5.18
N ARG A 63 -18.19 12.85 -3.86
CA ARG A 63 -17.55 13.74 -2.87
C ARG A 63 -16.55 13.04 -1.99
N ASN A 64 -16.76 11.76 -1.70
CA ASN A 64 -15.94 11.02 -0.76
C ASN A 64 -15.68 9.62 -1.30
N ILE A 65 -14.42 9.20 -1.32
CA ILE A 65 -14.03 7.82 -1.58
C ILE A 65 -13.13 7.35 -0.45
N VAL A 66 -13.45 6.18 0.09
CA VAL A 66 -12.61 5.48 1.06
C VAL A 66 -12.02 4.27 0.37
N ILE A 67 -10.70 4.29 0.18
CA ILE A 67 -9.94 3.19 -0.39
C ILE A 67 -9.40 2.36 0.76
N ARG A 68 -9.53 1.04 0.67
CA ARG A 68 -8.94 0.09 1.61
C ARG A 68 -7.89 -0.71 0.87
N GLU A 69 -6.67 -0.62 1.37
CA GLU A 69 -5.55 -1.48 1.00
C GLU A 69 -5.34 -2.41 2.20
N ASP A 70 -6.17 -3.45 2.29
CA ASP A 70 -6.22 -4.42 3.39
C ASP A 70 -5.73 -5.83 3.01
N GLN A 71 -5.27 -5.99 1.77
CA GLN A 71 -4.66 -7.21 1.25
C GLN A 71 -3.41 -6.88 0.47
N GLN A 72 -2.48 -7.83 0.38
CA GLN A 72 -1.36 -7.73 -0.53
C GLN A 72 -1.89 -7.66 -1.97
N SER A 73 -1.45 -6.66 -2.71
CA SER A 73 -1.80 -6.49 -4.11
C SER A 73 -0.56 -6.51 -4.99
N LEU A 74 -0.75 -6.88 -6.25
CA LEU A 74 0.32 -6.85 -7.24
C LEU A 74 0.83 -5.42 -7.47
N GLY A 75 2.16 -5.32 -7.60
CA GLY A 75 2.85 -4.09 -7.93
C GLY A 75 3.06 -3.12 -6.75
N ASP A 76 3.57 -1.94 -7.07
CA ASP A 76 3.87 -0.92 -6.08
C ASP A 76 2.63 -0.12 -5.67
N MET A 77 1.89 -0.66 -4.69
CA MET A 77 0.66 -0.05 -4.19
C MET A 77 0.81 1.42 -3.76
N ALA A 78 1.98 1.78 -3.20
CA ALA A 78 2.25 3.15 -2.74
C ALA A 78 2.19 4.17 -3.89
N SER A 79 2.67 3.79 -5.07
CA SER A 79 2.71 4.65 -6.26
C SER A 79 1.33 4.86 -6.89
N HIS A 80 0.37 3.95 -6.67
CA HIS A 80 -0.93 3.98 -7.33
C HIS A 80 -1.75 5.24 -7.01
N ALA A 81 -1.51 5.87 -5.85
CA ALA A 81 -2.18 7.11 -5.45
C ALA A 81 -1.98 8.26 -6.46
N ARG A 82 -0.87 8.26 -7.22
CA ARG A 82 -0.62 9.25 -8.28
C ARG A 82 -1.69 9.22 -9.38
N GLY A 83 -2.22 8.03 -9.69
CA GLY A 83 -3.27 7.86 -10.69
C GLY A 83 -4.61 8.51 -10.32
N LEU A 84 -4.78 8.95 -9.06
CA LEU A 84 -5.96 9.66 -8.60
C LEU A 84 -5.90 11.18 -8.86
N ILE A 85 -4.71 11.73 -9.14
CA ILE A 85 -4.48 13.18 -9.31
C ILE A 85 -5.41 13.81 -10.36
N PRO A 86 -5.61 13.24 -11.56
CA PRO A 86 -6.48 13.84 -12.57
C PRO A 86 -7.92 14.03 -12.08
N TYR A 87 -8.45 13.08 -11.30
CA TYR A 87 -9.82 13.11 -10.79
C TYR A 87 -9.99 14.11 -9.64
N CYS A 88 -8.96 14.28 -8.82
CA CYS A 88 -8.93 15.31 -7.78
C CYS A 88 -8.85 16.72 -8.38
N ARG A 89 -8.11 16.90 -9.47
CA ARG A 89 -8.07 18.16 -10.22
C ARG A 89 -9.39 18.47 -10.92
N GLU A 90 -10.01 17.46 -11.54
CA GLU A 90 -11.32 17.58 -12.19
C GLU A 90 -12.41 17.94 -11.17
N ASN A 91 -12.42 17.29 -10.01
CA ASN A 91 -13.41 17.48 -8.98
C ASN A 91 -12.78 18.05 -7.70
N SER A 92 -12.79 19.39 -7.58
CA SER A 92 -12.27 20.09 -6.40
C SER A 92 -12.99 19.76 -5.09
N LYS A 93 -14.15 19.08 -5.14
CA LYS A 93 -14.91 18.62 -3.97
C LYS A 93 -14.71 17.13 -3.68
N LEU A 94 -13.87 16.44 -4.44
CA LEU A 94 -13.51 15.04 -4.18
C LEU A 94 -12.53 14.96 -3.02
N TYR A 95 -12.87 14.13 -2.05
CA TYR A 95 -12.03 13.82 -0.90
C TYR A 95 -11.75 12.31 -0.85
N LEU A 96 -10.48 11.96 -0.75
CA LEU A 96 -9.95 10.61 -0.76
C LEU A 96 -9.37 10.27 0.60
N LYS A 97 -9.71 9.07 1.09
CA LYS A 97 -9.11 8.49 2.29
C LYS A 97 -8.57 7.11 1.96
N ILE A 98 -7.25 6.97 1.92
CA ILE A 98 -6.57 5.70 1.68
C ILE A 98 -6.24 5.11 3.05
N LYS A 99 -6.85 3.97 3.36
CA LYS A 99 -6.63 3.22 4.59
C LYS A 99 -5.76 2.02 4.28
N ILE A 100 -4.63 1.92 4.95
CA ILE A 100 -3.67 0.83 4.73
C ILE A 100 -3.64 -0.02 5.99
N ASP A 101 -3.97 -1.30 5.86
CA ASP A 101 -3.71 -2.28 6.91
C ASP A 101 -2.25 -2.70 6.85
N VAL A 102 -1.46 -2.25 7.81
CA VAL A 102 -0.02 -2.52 7.86
C VAL A 102 0.27 -4.02 7.93
N TRP A 103 -0.58 -4.80 8.62
CA TRP A 103 -0.32 -6.23 8.83
C TRP A 103 -0.60 -7.04 7.58
N HIS A 104 -1.79 -6.87 7.02
CA HIS A 104 -2.21 -7.70 5.90
C HIS A 104 -1.66 -7.19 4.55
N ALA A 105 -1.54 -5.88 4.36
CA ALA A 105 -1.07 -5.34 3.09
C ALA A 105 0.46 -5.23 3.00
N LEU A 106 1.18 -5.11 4.14
CA LEU A 106 2.62 -4.82 4.12
C LEU A 106 3.50 -5.93 4.72
N LEU A 107 2.97 -6.82 5.57
CA LEU A 107 3.79 -7.78 6.33
C LEU A 107 3.62 -9.25 5.95
N LEU A 108 2.50 -9.61 5.32
CA LEU A 108 2.28 -10.97 4.81
C LEU A 108 2.90 -11.19 3.41
N GLN A 109 4.01 -10.51 3.08
CA GLN A 109 4.72 -10.70 1.81
C GLN A 109 5.51 -12.03 1.77
N ARG A 110 4.85 -13.17 2.00
CA ARG A 110 5.42 -14.53 2.13
C ARG A 110 5.96 -14.78 3.55
N TRP A 111 5.54 -15.90 4.16
CA TRP A 111 6.09 -16.37 5.44
C TRP A 111 7.56 -16.76 5.23
N PRO A 112 8.53 -16.07 5.86
CA PRO A 112 9.89 -16.59 5.90
C PRO A 112 10.08 -17.47 7.14
N GLU A 113 11.07 -18.37 7.06
CA GLU A 113 11.43 -19.32 8.10
C GLU A 113 11.92 -18.66 9.43
N ASP A 114 12.20 -17.34 9.44
CA ASP A 114 12.44 -16.55 10.65
C ASP A 114 11.54 -15.28 10.74
N PRO A 115 10.48 -15.30 11.57
CA PRO A 115 9.48 -14.23 11.64
C PRO A 115 9.88 -12.95 12.40
N GLN A 116 11.07 -12.84 13.00
CA GLN A 116 11.34 -11.68 13.88
C GLN A 116 12.24 -10.61 13.26
N VAL A 117 13.21 -11.00 12.44
CA VAL A 117 14.19 -10.07 11.87
C VAL A 117 13.67 -9.42 10.58
N ILE A 118 12.96 -10.20 9.75
CA ILE A 118 12.46 -9.78 8.43
C ILE A 118 11.28 -8.81 8.57
N TYR A 119 10.42 -9.05 9.56
CA TYR A 119 9.22 -8.24 9.80
C TYR A 119 9.53 -6.81 10.20
N ARG A 120 10.67 -6.52 10.86
CA ARG A 120 11.00 -5.17 11.31
C ARG A 120 11.54 -4.28 10.19
N PHE A 121 12.49 -4.78 9.39
CA PHE A 121 13.08 -4.00 8.30
C PHE A 121 12.15 -3.89 7.10
N SER A 122 11.40 -4.95 6.76
CA SER A 122 10.41 -4.92 5.67
C SER A 122 9.25 -3.97 5.96
N MET A 123 8.77 -3.91 7.22
CA MET A 123 7.72 -2.96 7.63
C MET A 123 8.18 -1.52 7.47
N LEU A 124 9.37 -1.19 7.98
CA LEU A 124 9.90 0.17 7.94
C LEU A 124 10.15 0.63 6.51
N ALA A 125 10.75 -0.21 5.67
CA ALA A 125 10.97 0.10 4.26
C ALA A 125 9.65 0.32 3.51
N THR A 126 8.66 -0.56 3.73
CA THR A 126 7.35 -0.45 3.07
C THR A 126 6.58 0.78 3.54
N VAL A 127 6.54 1.06 4.85
CA VAL A 127 5.91 2.28 5.37
C VAL A 127 6.63 3.53 4.88
N ALA A 128 7.97 3.53 4.85
CA ALA A 128 8.77 4.64 4.33
C ALA A 128 8.44 4.91 2.85
N LYS A 129 8.23 3.87 2.05
CA LYS A 129 7.79 4.00 0.65
C LYS A 129 6.44 4.71 0.53
N TRP A 130 5.46 4.32 1.33
CA TRP A 130 4.16 4.99 1.39
C TRP A 130 4.25 6.45 1.84
N LEU A 131 5.09 6.75 2.83
CA LEU A 131 5.32 8.12 3.30
C LEU A 131 6.00 8.97 2.24
N ARG A 132 6.98 8.41 1.52
CA ARG A 132 7.68 9.05 0.41
C ARG A 132 6.73 9.38 -0.73
N GLU A 133 5.91 8.42 -1.15
CA GLU A 133 4.91 8.66 -2.19
C GLU A 133 3.90 9.72 -1.77
N ALA A 134 3.40 9.64 -0.53
CA ALA A 134 2.48 10.64 0.00
C ALA A 134 3.07 12.06 0.04
N SER A 135 4.37 12.19 0.34
CA SER A 135 5.04 13.50 0.35
C SER A 135 5.18 14.10 -1.06
N MET A 136 5.35 13.25 -2.08
CA MET A 136 5.44 13.67 -3.48
C MET A 136 4.10 14.02 -4.12
N LEU A 137 2.96 13.53 -3.60
CA LEU A 137 1.65 13.79 -4.22
C LEU A 137 1.36 15.28 -4.42
N SER A 138 1.75 16.13 -3.47
CA SER A 138 1.54 17.58 -3.59
C SER A 138 2.38 18.20 -4.71
N SER A 139 3.63 17.78 -4.89
CA SER A 139 4.49 18.29 -5.97
C SER A 139 4.06 17.77 -7.35
N GLU A 140 3.49 16.56 -7.40
CA GLU A 140 2.83 16.01 -8.59
C GLU A 140 1.46 16.68 -8.88
N GLY A 141 1.03 17.56 -7.96
CA GLY A 141 -0.12 18.44 -8.06
C GLY A 141 -1.46 17.80 -7.74
N MET A 142 -1.46 16.85 -6.79
CA MET A 142 -2.63 16.57 -5.94
C MET A 142 -3.02 17.85 -5.20
N PRO A 143 -4.28 18.30 -5.27
CA PRO A 143 -4.71 19.48 -4.52
C PRO A 143 -4.64 19.25 -3.00
N PRO A 144 -4.23 20.27 -2.23
CA PRO A 144 -4.00 20.13 -0.79
C PRO A 144 -5.30 19.76 -0.06
N GLY A 145 -5.20 18.82 0.88
CA GLY A 145 -6.31 18.39 1.73
C GLY A 145 -7.33 17.45 1.06
N GLN A 146 -7.18 17.14 -0.22
CA GLN A 146 -8.09 16.21 -0.91
C GLN A 146 -7.72 14.74 -0.76
N CYS A 147 -6.51 14.42 -0.30
CA CYS A 147 -6.09 13.05 -0.04
C CYS A 147 -5.51 12.94 1.37
N ILE A 148 -5.99 11.96 2.13
CA ILE A 148 -5.40 11.56 3.41
C ILE A 148 -5.02 10.09 3.34
N LEU A 149 -3.75 9.83 3.65
CA LEU A 149 -3.23 8.50 3.91
C LEU A 149 -3.39 8.17 5.40
N ARG A 150 -3.93 6.99 5.73
CA ARG A 150 -4.08 6.54 7.10
C ARG A 150 -3.63 5.10 7.25
N PHE A 151 -2.52 4.92 7.96
CA PHE A 151 -2.12 3.60 8.45
C PHE A 151 -3.06 3.18 9.57
N GLN A 152 -3.55 1.94 9.49
CA GLN A 152 -4.41 1.35 10.49
C GLN A 152 -3.81 0.03 10.95
N GLN A 153 -3.99 -0.26 12.22
CA GLN A 153 -3.87 -1.61 12.74
C GLN A 153 -5.29 -2.17 12.80
N SER A 154 -5.57 -3.24 12.06
CA SER A 154 -6.79 -4.00 12.29
C SER A 154 -6.77 -4.54 13.72
N HIS A 155 -7.90 -4.43 14.43
CA HIS A 155 -8.08 -5.15 15.67
C HIS A 155 -7.94 -6.63 15.35
N ILE A 156 -6.87 -7.25 15.85
CA ILE A 156 -6.71 -8.69 15.76
C ILE A 156 -7.81 -9.29 16.64
N CYS A 157 -8.94 -9.68 16.05
CA CYS A 157 -9.79 -10.68 16.65
C CYS A 157 -9.06 -12.01 16.46
N TYR A 158 -8.22 -12.38 17.42
CA TYR A 158 -7.88 -13.78 17.60
C TYR A 158 -9.15 -14.48 18.09
N SER A 159 -10.02 -14.91 17.18
CA SER A 159 -10.90 -16.05 17.49
C SER A 159 -10.04 -17.30 17.37
N TYR A 160 -9.35 -17.63 18.47
CA TYR A 160 -8.90 -19.01 18.71
C TYR A 160 -10.17 -19.87 18.78
N PHE A 161 -10.54 -20.50 17.66
CA PHE A 161 -11.41 -21.67 17.68
C PHE A 161 -10.52 -22.90 17.82
N GLY A 162 -9.97 -23.08 19.02
CA GLY A 162 -9.45 -24.38 19.46
C GLY A 162 -10.57 -25.09 20.21
N THR A 163 -11.23 -26.04 19.57
CA THR A 163 -12.02 -27.07 20.27
C THR A 163 -11.05 -28.10 20.86
N VAL A 164 -11.15 -28.24 22.19
CA VAL A 164 -10.74 -29.33 23.11
C VAL A 164 -9.57 -30.22 22.69
#